data_AF-A0A3D4XWQ5-F1
#
_entry.id   AF-A0A3D4XWQ5-F1
#
_cell.length_a   1.000
_cell.length_b   1.000
_cell.length_c   1.000
_cell.angle_alpha   90.00
_cell.angle_beta   90.00
_cell.angle_gamma   90.00
#
_symmetry.space_group_name_H-M   'P 1'
#
loop_
_entity.id
_entity.type
_entity.pdbx_description
1 polymer ?
#
loop_
_entity_poly.entity_id
_entity_poly.type
_entity_poly.pdbx_seq_one_letter_code
_entity_poly.pdbx_strand_id
1 'polypeptide(L)'
;MKDIDGAMDSMDCNNAYDKPEFIYNVMGALQGSKLKNSAFVFYCNEVEYCDNCHHLSNGIGCISVRKGNYMIFNKEYEKEEYLVFKEKIDEQRKNEKDFGQFFPPEVAPFAYNESLIHDFFPLTKEEALKRGYKWQDKTTGTFGKETIKKGEILNSINDVNENILDEVLICESCNKNFKIVEAELTFYKKMGLPLPHKDFECRHEDRMKKRNGMKLYHRSCMKEGCENEFETTYSPDKLDIIYCESCYQKEIY
;
A
#
# COMPACT_ATOMS: atom_id res chain seq x y z
N MET A 1 6.65 3.77 10.36
CA MET A 1 6.84 4.86 9.38
C MET A 1 8.20 5.48 9.67
N LYS A 2 9.18 5.27 8.80
CA LYS A 2 10.42 6.07 8.72
C LYS A 2 11.21 5.58 7.50
N ASP A 3 11.52 6.51 6.60
CA ASP A 3 12.90 6.95 6.36
C ASP A 3 12.88 8.44 5.96
N ILE A 4 13.60 9.27 6.71
CA ILE A 4 13.68 10.73 6.59
C ILE A 4 15.07 11.14 7.07
N ASP A 5 15.80 11.90 6.27
CA ASP A 5 16.78 12.89 6.76
C ASP A 5 16.53 14.17 5.94
N GLY A 6 16.83 15.41 6.34
CA GLY A 6 16.43 16.13 7.56
C GLY A 6 15.23 17.09 7.33
N ALA A 7 14.02 16.59 7.61
CA ALA A 7 12.73 17.29 7.59
C ALA A 7 12.59 18.35 8.70
N MET A 8 11.94 19.49 8.44
CA MET A 8 11.38 20.34 9.52
C MET A 8 9.90 20.71 9.30
N ASP A 9 9.23 21.25 10.33
CA ASP A 9 8.04 20.74 11.05
C ASP A 9 6.90 20.08 10.25
N SER A 10 6.77 18.77 10.48
CA SER A 10 6.05 17.73 9.73
C SER A 10 4.61 17.42 10.22
N MET A 11 3.74 16.82 9.39
CA MET A 11 2.66 15.90 9.82
C MET A 11 2.30 14.86 8.75
N ASP A 12 2.05 13.63 9.22
CA ASP A 12 1.75 12.32 8.61
C ASP A 12 2.45 11.96 7.27
N CYS A 13 3.75 12.23 7.24
CA CYS A 13 4.65 12.03 6.09
C CYS A 13 4.99 10.54 5.77
N ASN A 14 4.83 10.09 4.51
CA ASN A 14 5.12 8.69 4.07
C ASN A 14 6.08 8.53 2.85
N ASN A 15 6.96 9.45 2.49
CA ASN A 15 8.34 9.55 2.99
C ASN A 15 8.95 10.83 2.38
N ALA A 16 9.94 11.44 3.03
CA ALA A 16 10.49 12.76 2.63
C ALA A 16 12.03 12.73 2.62
N TYR A 17 12.66 12.85 1.44
CA TYR A 17 14.05 12.41 1.25
C TYR A 17 15.10 13.53 1.02
N ASP A 18 15.38 14.31 2.07
CA ASP A 18 16.59 15.12 2.35
C ASP A 18 16.90 16.38 1.51
N LYS A 19 16.42 17.61 1.79
CA LYS A 19 16.12 18.30 3.07
C LYS A 19 14.80 19.10 3.02
N PRO A 20 13.69 18.55 3.55
CA PRO A 20 12.38 19.20 3.55
C PRO A 20 12.19 20.19 4.71
N GLU A 21 11.33 21.22 4.61
CA GLU A 21 11.38 22.34 5.58
C GLU A 21 10.17 22.65 6.49
N PHE A 22 8.88 22.55 6.11
CA PHE A 22 7.72 22.53 7.04
C PHE A 22 6.55 21.81 6.34
N ILE A 23 6.26 20.56 6.70
CA ILE A 23 5.50 19.54 5.92
C ILE A 23 4.16 19.23 6.60
N TYR A 24 3.02 19.07 5.92
CA TYR A 24 1.79 18.62 6.60
C TYR A 24 0.92 17.76 5.69
N ASN A 25 0.52 16.58 6.17
CA ASN A 25 -0.04 15.42 5.47
C ASN A 25 0.49 15.26 4.04
N VAL A 26 1.67 14.69 3.89
CA VAL A 26 2.31 14.53 2.57
C VAL A 26 2.71 13.08 2.33
N MET A 27 2.36 12.53 1.16
CA MET A 27 2.78 11.18 0.76
C MET A 27 3.79 11.27 -0.38
N GLY A 28 5.04 10.83 -0.17
CA GLY A 28 6.06 10.80 -1.21
C GLY A 28 6.53 12.21 -1.62
N ALA A 29 7.61 12.66 -1.01
CA ALA A 29 8.26 13.93 -1.33
C ALA A 29 9.76 13.77 -1.54
N LEU A 30 10.30 14.57 -2.47
CA LEU A 30 11.73 14.57 -2.80
C LEU A 30 12.18 16.03 -3.01
N GLN A 31 13.19 16.49 -2.29
CA GLN A 31 13.83 17.81 -2.48
C GLN A 31 12.85 19.00 -2.60
N GLY A 32 12.21 19.42 -1.51
CA GLY A 32 11.23 20.51 -1.57
C GLY A 32 10.94 21.20 -0.24
N SER A 33 10.20 22.31 -0.24
CA SER A 33 9.90 23.09 0.96
C SER A 33 8.43 23.55 1.00
N LYS A 34 7.88 23.75 2.21
CA LYS A 34 6.49 24.21 2.44
C LYS A 34 5.44 23.42 1.64
N LEU A 35 5.33 22.13 1.95
CA LEU A 35 4.46 21.18 1.25
C LEU A 35 3.25 20.86 2.14
N LYS A 36 2.02 21.10 1.65
CA LYS A 36 0.79 20.86 2.41
C LYS A 36 -0.18 19.95 1.65
N ASN A 37 -0.73 18.95 2.34
CA ASN A 37 -1.84 18.11 1.92
C ASN A 37 -1.68 17.56 0.51
N SER A 38 -0.49 17.06 0.17
CA SER A 38 -0.10 16.74 -1.21
C SER A 38 0.49 15.33 -1.34
N ALA A 39 0.37 14.72 -2.51
CA ALA A 39 0.91 13.40 -2.82
C ALA A 39 1.88 13.45 -4.00
N PHE A 40 2.96 12.67 -3.93
CA PHE A 40 3.96 12.49 -4.98
C PHE A 40 4.48 13.81 -5.55
N VAL A 41 5.01 14.67 -4.68
CA VAL A 41 5.52 16.01 -5.04
C VAL A 41 7.05 16.05 -5.00
N PHE A 42 7.69 16.16 -6.16
CA PHE A 42 9.16 16.07 -6.28
C PHE A 42 9.77 17.35 -6.85
N TYR A 43 10.78 17.91 -6.19
CA TYR A 43 11.42 19.17 -6.57
C TYR A 43 10.48 20.38 -6.48
N CYS A 44 9.52 20.36 -5.55
CA CYS A 44 8.46 21.36 -5.44
C CYS A 44 8.64 22.29 -4.24
N ASN A 45 8.17 23.53 -4.34
CA ASN A 45 8.21 24.52 -3.25
C ASN A 45 6.86 25.26 -3.15
N GLU A 46 6.34 25.44 -1.93
CA GLU A 46 5.10 26.19 -1.68
C GLU A 46 3.91 25.62 -2.46
N VAL A 47 3.59 24.34 -2.21
CA VAL A 47 2.48 23.65 -2.87
C VAL A 47 1.45 23.14 -1.88
N GLU A 48 0.17 23.22 -2.27
CA GLU A 48 -0.97 22.86 -1.44
C GLU A 48 -1.99 22.05 -2.25
N TYR A 49 -2.44 20.89 -1.72
CA TYR A 49 -3.44 20.03 -2.38
C TYR A 49 -3.04 19.55 -3.78
N CYS A 50 -1.75 19.27 -4.00
CA CYS A 50 -1.22 18.82 -5.30
C CYS A 50 -0.99 17.30 -5.33
N ASP A 51 -1.12 16.70 -6.52
CA ASP A 51 -0.85 15.27 -6.74
C ASP A 51 0.10 15.06 -7.94
N ASN A 52 1.11 14.23 -7.77
CA ASN A 52 2.04 13.78 -8.81
C ASN A 52 2.76 14.93 -9.55
N CYS A 53 3.06 16.02 -8.86
CA CYS A 53 3.68 17.20 -9.44
C CYS A 53 5.21 17.17 -9.29
N HIS A 54 5.91 17.67 -10.30
CA HIS A 54 7.37 17.76 -10.33
C HIS A 54 7.81 19.20 -10.64
N HIS A 55 8.90 19.69 -10.06
CA HIS A 55 9.50 21.01 -10.33
C HIS A 55 8.52 22.20 -10.34
N LEU A 56 7.56 22.20 -9.41
CA LEU A 56 6.52 23.23 -9.29
C LEU A 56 6.83 24.16 -8.11
N SER A 57 6.80 25.48 -8.34
CA SER A 57 6.88 26.46 -7.26
C SER A 57 5.60 27.29 -7.18
N ASN A 58 4.96 27.41 -6.01
CA ASN A 58 3.69 28.12 -5.83
C ASN A 58 2.55 27.43 -6.59
N GLY A 59 2.01 26.34 -6.03
CA GLY A 59 0.97 25.53 -6.67
C GLY A 59 -0.21 25.23 -5.75
N ILE A 60 -1.43 25.37 -6.25
CA ILE A 60 -2.65 24.98 -5.52
C ILE A 60 -3.49 24.05 -6.39
N GLY A 61 -3.85 22.87 -5.87
CA GLY A 61 -4.79 21.96 -6.55
C GLY A 61 -4.28 21.42 -7.89
N CYS A 62 -2.95 21.35 -8.08
CA CYS A 62 -2.36 20.92 -9.36
C CYS A 62 -2.18 19.40 -9.42
N ILE A 63 -2.37 18.81 -10.60
CA ILE A 63 -2.26 17.37 -10.82
C ILE A 63 -1.34 17.11 -12.01
N SER A 64 -0.28 16.32 -11.81
CA SER A 64 0.62 15.82 -12.85
C SER A 64 1.37 16.90 -13.67
N VAL A 65 1.58 18.09 -13.09
CA VAL A 65 2.40 19.16 -13.70
C VAL A 65 3.87 18.85 -13.52
N ARG A 66 4.70 19.12 -14.54
CA ARG A 66 6.14 18.81 -14.50
C ARG A 66 7.08 19.98 -14.27
N LYS A 67 6.66 21.20 -14.58
CA LYS A 67 7.41 22.44 -14.34
C LYS A 67 6.45 23.60 -14.47
N GLY A 68 6.49 24.53 -13.53
CA GLY A 68 5.68 25.74 -13.58
C GLY A 68 5.87 26.58 -12.34
N ASN A 69 5.37 27.82 -12.39
CA ASN A 69 5.33 28.72 -11.26
C ASN A 69 3.94 29.34 -11.13
N TYR A 70 3.48 29.63 -9.92
CA TYR A 70 2.24 30.36 -9.66
C TYR A 70 1.02 29.75 -10.37
N MET A 71 0.74 28.49 -10.06
CA MET A 71 -0.30 27.72 -10.73
C MET A 71 -1.48 27.39 -9.81
N ILE A 72 -2.69 27.49 -10.35
CA ILE A 72 -3.92 27.04 -9.68
C ILE A 72 -4.67 26.15 -10.67
N PHE A 73 -4.98 24.91 -10.29
CA PHE A 73 -5.63 23.92 -11.15
C PHE A 73 -4.96 23.77 -12.53
N ASN A 74 -3.63 23.64 -12.54
CA ASN A 74 -2.79 23.49 -13.74
C ASN A 74 -2.78 24.71 -14.69
N LYS A 75 -3.34 25.86 -14.28
CA LYS A 75 -3.24 27.11 -15.03
C LYS A 75 -2.23 28.05 -14.37
N GLU A 76 -1.32 28.61 -15.17
CA GLU A 76 -0.33 29.60 -14.74
C GLU A 76 -0.94 31.00 -14.71
N TYR A 77 -0.49 31.81 -13.76
CA TYR A 77 -0.93 33.18 -13.52
C TYR A 77 0.28 34.09 -13.30
N GLU A 78 0.09 35.39 -13.52
CA GLU A 78 1.03 36.38 -13.03
C GLU A 78 1.08 36.34 -11.50
N LYS A 79 2.24 36.66 -10.93
CA LYS A 79 2.49 36.53 -9.49
C LYS A 79 1.47 37.30 -8.65
N GLU A 80 1.16 38.53 -9.03
CA GLU A 80 0.23 39.40 -8.30
C GLU A 80 -1.19 38.83 -8.33
N GLU A 81 -1.60 38.28 -9.47
CA GLU A 81 -2.91 37.65 -9.65
C GLU A 81 -3.01 36.35 -8.82
N TYR A 82 -1.96 35.52 -8.83
CA TYR A 82 -1.88 34.31 -8.02
C TYR A 82 -2.03 34.60 -6.52
N LEU A 83 -1.35 35.63 -6.00
CA LEU A 83 -1.42 35.98 -4.58
C LEU A 83 -2.83 36.42 -4.17
N VAL A 84 -3.51 37.19 -5.01
CA VAL A 84 -4.92 37.57 -4.80
C VAL A 84 -5.84 36.34 -4.79
N PHE A 85 -5.64 35.40 -5.71
CA PHE A 85 -6.43 34.17 -5.73
C PHE A 85 -6.14 33.27 -4.55
N LYS A 86 -4.89 33.14 -4.12
CA LYS A 86 -4.53 32.34 -2.95
C LYS A 86 -5.24 32.83 -1.69
N GLU A 87 -5.19 34.14 -1.40
CA GLU A 87 -5.86 34.71 -0.24
C GLU A 87 -7.38 34.47 -0.28
N LYS A 88 -8.00 34.63 -1.46
CA LYS A 88 -9.42 34.36 -1.66
C LYS A 88 -9.78 32.89 -1.41
N ILE A 89 -8.95 31.94 -1.88
CA ILE A 89 -9.14 30.51 -1.66
C ILE A 89 -9.03 30.19 -0.17
N ASP A 90 -7.99 30.69 0.49
CA ASP A 90 -7.75 30.45 1.92
C ASP A 90 -8.92 30.99 2.78
N GLU A 91 -9.43 32.19 2.47
CA GLU A 91 -10.58 32.80 3.16
C GLU A 91 -11.89 32.04 2.93
N GLN A 92 -12.13 31.53 1.72
CA GLN A 92 -13.32 30.73 1.40
C GLN A 92 -13.32 29.41 2.17
N ARG A 93 -12.16 28.78 2.31
CA ARG A 93 -12.03 27.43 2.85
C ARG A 93 -11.84 27.37 4.37
N LYS A 94 -11.48 28.48 5.04
CA LYS A 94 -11.16 28.48 6.48
C LYS A 94 -12.22 27.88 7.42
N ASN A 95 -13.49 27.85 7.00
CA ASN A 95 -14.61 27.31 7.77
C ASN A 95 -15.00 25.87 7.38
N GLU A 96 -14.33 25.30 6.37
CA GLU A 96 -14.51 23.91 5.98
C GLU A 96 -13.81 22.97 6.98
N LYS A 97 -14.44 21.85 7.32
CA LYS A 97 -13.92 20.93 8.35
C LYS A 97 -12.65 20.18 7.93
N ASP A 98 -12.44 20.04 6.63
CA ASP A 98 -11.31 19.36 6.00
C ASP A 98 -10.19 20.33 5.57
N PHE A 99 -10.35 21.64 5.83
CA PHE A 99 -9.28 22.59 5.58
C PHE A 99 -8.04 22.23 6.42
N GLY A 100 -6.88 22.17 5.78
CA GLY A 100 -5.65 21.69 6.40
C GLY A 100 -5.50 20.17 6.52
N GLN A 101 -6.48 19.36 6.07
CA GLN A 101 -6.39 17.89 6.10
C GLN A 101 -5.87 17.29 4.78
N PHE A 102 -5.40 16.05 4.84
CA PHE A 102 -5.05 15.28 3.64
C PHE A 102 -6.27 15.04 2.75
N PHE A 103 -6.03 14.52 1.55
CA PHE A 103 -7.09 14.08 0.65
C PHE A 103 -8.08 13.17 1.38
N PRO A 104 -9.38 13.49 1.34
CA PRO A 104 -10.34 12.74 2.10
C PRO A 104 -10.67 11.41 1.39
N PRO A 105 -11.17 10.38 2.10
CA PRO A 105 -11.39 9.05 1.51
C PRO A 105 -12.27 9.02 0.25
N GLU A 106 -13.13 10.02 0.06
CA GLU A 106 -14.06 10.13 -1.06
C GLU A 106 -13.34 10.35 -2.39
N VAL A 107 -12.15 10.96 -2.37
CA VAL A 107 -11.34 11.16 -3.58
C VAL A 107 -10.32 10.05 -3.80
N ALA A 108 -10.25 9.06 -2.90
CA ALA A 108 -9.39 7.91 -3.10
C ALA A 108 -9.75 7.18 -4.41
N PRO A 109 -8.75 6.82 -5.23
CA PRO A 109 -8.98 6.14 -6.51
C PRO A 109 -9.42 4.68 -6.34
N PHE A 110 -9.16 4.11 -5.16
CA PHE A 110 -9.40 2.71 -4.84
C PHE A 110 -10.28 2.59 -3.58
N ALA A 111 -11.15 1.58 -3.54
CA ALA A 111 -11.87 1.18 -2.35
C ALA A 111 -10.97 0.50 -1.31
N TYR A 112 -11.47 0.37 -0.07
CA TYR A 112 -10.69 -0.16 1.03
C TYR A 112 -10.17 -1.58 0.75
N ASN A 113 -11.06 -2.48 0.31
CA ASN A 113 -10.79 -3.90 0.11
C ASN A 113 -9.94 -4.24 -1.12
N GLU A 114 -9.73 -3.28 -2.03
CA GLU A 114 -8.82 -3.44 -3.17
C GLU A 114 -7.47 -2.74 -2.94
N SER A 115 -7.33 -2.02 -1.82
CA SER A 115 -6.08 -1.35 -1.45
C SER A 115 -5.22 -2.22 -0.54
N LEU A 116 -3.90 -2.02 -0.59
CA LEU A 116 -2.93 -2.78 0.21
C LEU A 116 -3.20 -2.75 1.72
N ILE A 117 -3.88 -1.70 2.22
CA ILE A 117 -4.18 -1.60 3.65
C ILE A 117 -5.05 -2.78 4.14
N HIS A 118 -5.88 -3.35 3.27
CA HIS A 118 -6.76 -4.46 3.62
C HIS A 118 -5.98 -5.73 3.95
N ASP A 119 -4.82 -5.94 3.34
CA ASP A 119 -3.94 -7.08 3.63
C ASP A 119 -3.35 -7.02 5.05
N PHE A 120 -3.18 -5.80 5.58
CA PHE A 120 -2.58 -5.58 6.90
C PHE A 120 -3.62 -5.32 8.01
N PHE A 121 -4.71 -4.63 7.66
CA PHE A 121 -5.78 -4.23 8.55
C PHE A 121 -7.13 -4.58 7.89
N PRO A 122 -7.48 -5.87 7.79
CA PRO A 122 -8.72 -6.27 7.17
C PRO A 122 -9.91 -5.70 7.94
N LEU A 123 -10.85 -5.10 7.21
CA LEU A 123 -12.13 -4.64 7.73
C LEU A 123 -13.26 -5.38 7.03
N THR A 124 -14.36 -5.60 7.75
CA THR A 124 -15.61 -5.97 7.12
C THR A 124 -16.16 -4.82 6.29
N LYS A 125 -17.02 -5.12 5.31
CA LYS A 125 -17.71 -4.12 4.50
C LYS A 125 -18.44 -3.09 5.38
N GLU A 126 -19.13 -3.56 6.41
CA GLU A 126 -19.90 -2.73 7.34
C GLU A 126 -19.00 -1.76 8.12
N GLU A 127 -17.85 -2.24 8.62
CA GLU A 127 -16.87 -1.40 9.31
C GLU A 127 -16.25 -0.36 8.38
N ALA A 128 -15.90 -0.75 7.15
CA ALA A 128 -15.31 0.14 6.17
C ALA A 128 -16.27 1.28 5.80
N LEU A 129 -17.53 0.95 5.48
CA LEU A 129 -18.57 1.93 5.15
C LEU A 129 -18.87 2.85 6.34
N LYS A 130 -18.93 2.31 7.57
CA LYS A 130 -19.12 3.11 8.78
C LYS A 130 -18.01 4.14 9.00
N ARG A 131 -16.79 3.86 8.52
CA ARG A 131 -15.63 4.77 8.56
C ARG A 131 -15.54 5.70 7.35
N GLY A 132 -16.49 5.67 6.42
CA GLY A 132 -16.51 6.52 5.23
C GLY A 132 -15.67 6.02 4.06
N TYR A 133 -15.14 4.78 4.12
CA TYR A 133 -14.39 4.21 3.01
C TYR A 133 -15.32 3.62 1.94
N LYS A 134 -14.90 3.68 0.68
CA LYS A 134 -15.55 2.95 -0.42
C LYS A 134 -15.31 1.45 -0.27
N TRP A 135 -16.22 0.64 -0.80
CA TRP A 135 -16.09 -0.82 -0.89
C TRP A 135 -16.35 -1.28 -2.33
N GLN A 136 -15.49 -2.16 -2.84
CA GLN A 136 -15.61 -2.74 -4.17
C GLN A 136 -16.32 -4.09 -4.09
N ASP A 137 -17.52 -4.17 -4.62
CA ASP A 137 -18.29 -5.42 -4.71
C ASP A 137 -17.98 -6.24 -5.96
N LYS A 138 -17.42 -5.62 -7.00
CA LYS A 138 -17.11 -6.32 -8.26
C LYS A 138 -15.80 -7.09 -8.12
N THR A 139 -15.88 -8.40 -8.26
CA THR A 139 -14.70 -9.24 -8.41
C THR A 139 -14.06 -8.99 -9.78
N THR A 140 -12.76 -8.72 -9.79
CA THR A 140 -11.98 -8.61 -11.02
C THR A 140 -11.57 -9.99 -11.52
N GLY A 141 -11.36 -10.13 -12.82
CA GLY A 141 -10.81 -11.34 -13.42
C GLY A 141 -11.69 -11.98 -14.48
N THR A 142 -11.17 -13.05 -15.07
CA THR A 142 -11.89 -13.86 -16.06
C THR A 142 -12.43 -15.11 -15.38
N PHE A 143 -13.63 -15.53 -15.73
CA PHE A 143 -14.30 -16.70 -15.17
C PHE A 143 -14.96 -17.53 -16.29
N GLY A 144 -15.02 -18.85 -16.11
CA GLY A 144 -15.71 -19.76 -17.04
C GLY A 144 -15.05 -19.89 -18.42
N LYS A 145 -13.77 -19.55 -18.53
CA LYS A 145 -12.97 -19.67 -19.76
C LYS A 145 -11.86 -20.70 -19.64
N GLU A 146 -11.85 -21.51 -18.57
CA GLU A 146 -10.85 -22.54 -18.37
C GLU A 146 -10.96 -23.67 -19.39
N THR A 147 -9.81 -24.01 -19.95
CA THR A 147 -9.61 -25.18 -20.80
C THR A 147 -9.16 -26.39 -19.97
N ILE A 148 -8.38 -26.16 -18.90
CA ILE A 148 -8.03 -27.16 -17.89
C ILE A 148 -8.97 -27.00 -16.69
N LYS A 149 -9.70 -28.06 -16.34
CA LYS A 149 -10.69 -28.00 -15.25
C LYS A 149 -10.03 -28.09 -13.88
N LYS A 150 -10.81 -27.70 -12.86
CA LYS A 150 -10.37 -27.69 -11.47
C LYS A 150 -9.99 -29.11 -11.03
N GLY A 151 -8.77 -29.26 -10.51
CA GLY A 151 -8.21 -30.56 -10.13
C GLY A 151 -7.47 -31.31 -11.25
N GLU A 152 -7.48 -30.81 -12.48
CA GLU A 152 -6.72 -31.39 -13.61
C GLU A 152 -5.33 -30.77 -13.79
N ILE A 153 -4.98 -29.78 -12.97
CA ILE A 153 -3.64 -29.17 -12.97
C ILE A 153 -2.63 -30.22 -12.51
N LEU A 154 -1.57 -30.41 -13.30
CA LEU A 154 -0.55 -31.41 -13.05
C LEU A 154 0.29 -31.08 -11.81
N ASN A 155 0.43 -32.07 -10.93
CA ASN A 155 1.16 -31.95 -9.65
C ASN A 155 2.68 -32.05 -9.79
N SER A 156 3.19 -32.29 -10.99
CA SER A 156 4.61 -32.50 -11.26
C SER A 156 5.00 -31.77 -12.53
N ILE A 157 6.08 -31.00 -12.44
CA ILE A 157 6.57 -30.18 -13.55
C ILE A 157 7.14 -31.01 -14.70
N ASN A 158 7.54 -32.25 -14.42
CA ASN A 158 8.06 -33.18 -15.43
C ASN A 158 6.97 -33.63 -16.41
N ASP A 159 5.71 -33.59 -15.99
CA ASP A 159 4.56 -33.98 -16.79
C ASP A 159 4.01 -32.81 -17.62
N VAL A 160 4.54 -31.60 -17.42
CA VAL A 160 4.08 -30.36 -18.06
C VAL A 160 4.84 -30.10 -19.35
N ASN A 161 4.10 -30.14 -20.45
CA ASN A 161 4.53 -29.80 -21.80
C ASN A 161 4.25 -28.32 -22.14
N GLU A 162 4.88 -27.81 -23.20
CA GLU A 162 4.82 -26.38 -23.59
C GLU A 162 3.42 -25.91 -24.01
N ASN A 163 2.53 -26.83 -24.39
CA ASN A 163 1.12 -26.54 -24.72
C ASN A 163 0.39 -25.82 -23.57
N ILE A 164 0.87 -25.95 -22.32
CA ILE A 164 0.32 -25.24 -21.16
C ILE A 164 0.27 -23.71 -21.34
N LEU A 165 1.10 -23.14 -22.20
CA LEU A 165 1.13 -21.70 -22.49
C LEU A 165 -0.13 -21.22 -23.24
N ASP A 166 -0.78 -22.13 -23.97
CA ASP A 166 -2.04 -21.85 -24.67
C ASP A 166 -3.26 -22.05 -23.78
N GLU A 167 -3.13 -22.92 -22.78
CA GLU A 167 -4.19 -23.30 -21.84
C GLU A 167 -4.58 -22.19 -20.85
N VAL A 168 -5.83 -22.25 -20.41
CA VAL A 168 -6.40 -21.38 -19.38
C VAL A 168 -6.71 -22.23 -18.16
N LEU A 169 -6.02 -21.95 -17.06
CA LEU A 169 -6.16 -22.63 -15.78
C LEU A 169 -7.26 -21.99 -14.95
N ILE A 170 -7.75 -22.72 -13.95
CA ILE A 170 -8.74 -22.23 -12.96
C ILE A 170 -8.16 -22.31 -11.55
N CYS A 171 -8.28 -21.21 -10.79
CA CYS A 171 -7.86 -21.17 -9.40
C CYS A 171 -8.74 -22.07 -8.53
N GLU A 172 -8.11 -22.94 -7.74
CA GLU A 172 -8.84 -23.85 -6.85
C GLU A 172 -9.60 -23.13 -5.73
N SER A 173 -9.21 -21.91 -5.35
CA SER A 173 -9.82 -21.17 -4.24
C SER A 173 -10.93 -20.22 -4.70
N CYS A 174 -10.65 -19.35 -5.67
CA CYS A 174 -11.58 -18.29 -6.10
C CYS A 174 -12.27 -18.57 -7.45
N ASN A 175 -11.93 -19.67 -8.13
CA ASN A 175 -12.39 -20.02 -9.48
C ASN A 175 -12.05 -19.00 -10.58
N LYS A 176 -11.18 -18.02 -10.31
CA LYS A 176 -10.65 -17.09 -11.32
C LYS A 176 -9.77 -17.85 -12.30
N ASN A 177 -9.88 -17.52 -13.58
CA ASN A 177 -9.03 -18.06 -14.62
C ASN A 177 -7.68 -17.32 -14.66
N PHE A 178 -6.59 -18.06 -14.91
CA PHE A 178 -5.25 -17.51 -15.09
C PHE A 178 -4.46 -18.31 -16.13
N LYS A 179 -3.39 -17.72 -16.66
CA LYS A 179 -2.47 -18.37 -17.61
C LYS A 179 -1.06 -18.39 -17.06
N ILE A 180 -0.26 -19.34 -17.52
CA ILE A 180 1.19 -19.38 -17.29
C ILE A 180 1.87 -18.73 -18.49
N VAL A 181 2.81 -17.82 -18.22
CA VAL A 181 3.66 -17.25 -19.29
C VAL A 181 4.97 -18.02 -19.42
N GLU A 182 5.65 -17.90 -20.56
CA GLU A 182 6.89 -18.63 -20.87
C GLU A 182 7.98 -18.44 -19.79
N ALA A 183 8.13 -17.22 -19.28
CA ALA A 183 9.07 -16.91 -18.21
C ALA A 183 8.76 -17.67 -16.90
N GLU A 184 7.47 -17.79 -16.55
CA GLU A 184 7.03 -18.57 -15.39
C GLU A 184 7.27 -20.06 -15.61
N LEU A 185 6.89 -20.61 -16.77
CA LEU A 185 7.11 -22.02 -17.09
C LEU A 185 8.59 -22.39 -17.04
N THR A 186 9.45 -21.54 -17.60
CA THR A 186 10.91 -21.71 -17.55
C THR A 186 11.41 -21.73 -16.12
N PHE A 187 10.92 -20.81 -15.28
CA PHE A 187 11.26 -20.77 -13.86
C PHE A 187 10.82 -22.05 -13.13
N TYR A 188 9.58 -22.50 -13.32
CA TYR A 188 9.06 -23.71 -12.70
C TYR A 188 9.87 -24.95 -13.09
N LYS A 189 10.17 -25.13 -14.38
CA LYS A 189 11.02 -26.22 -14.89
C LYS A 189 12.41 -26.19 -14.28
N LYS A 190 13.08 -25.02 -14.29
CA LYS A 190 14.43 -24.87 -13.74
C LYS A 190 14.50 -25.19 -12.25
N MET A 191 13.47 -24.82 -11.49
CA MET A 191 13.41 -25.03 -10.04
C MET A 191 12.87 -26.40 -9.64
N GLY A 192 12.39 -27.22 -10.59
CA GLY A 192 11.74 -28.50 -10.28
C GLY A 192 10.42 -28.33 -9.51
N LEU A 193 9.71 -27.22 -9.71
CA LEU A 193 8.52 -26.85 -8.95
C LEU A 193 7.24 -27.11 -9.77
N PRO A 194 6.19 -27.70 -9.18
CA PRO A 194 4.91 -27.86 -9.87
C PRO A 194 4.29 -26.51 -10.23
N LEU A 195 3.38 -26.53 -11.20
CA LEU A 195 2.59 -25.35 -11.56
C LEU A 195 1.72 -24.89 -10.39
N PRO A 196 1.39 -23.60 -10.31
CA PRO A 196 0.51 -23.10 -9.26
C PRO A 196 -0.93 -23.56 -9.50
N HIS A 197 -1.57 -24.07 -8.46
CA HIS A 197 -3.00 -24.45 -8.48
C HIS A 197 -3.94 -23.28 -8.14
N LYS A 198 -3.36 -22.19 -7.65
CA LYS A 198 -4.05 -20.96 -7.27
C LYS A 198 -3.54 -19.82 -8.14
N ASP A 199 -4.41 -18.87 -8.44
CA ASP A 199 -4.02 -17.65 -9.14
C ASP A 199 -3.06 -16.79 -8.28
N PHE A 200 -2.55 -15.72 -8.87
CA PHE A 200 -1.59 -14.84 -8.22
C PHE A 200 -2.12 -14.23 -6.91
N GLU A 201 -3.36 -13.77 -6.86
CA GLU A 201 -3.96 -13.09 -5.70
C GLU A 201 -4.15 -14.09 -4.55
N CYS A 202 -4.77 -15.25 -4.80
CA CYS A 202 -4.91 -16.27 -3.76
C CYS A 202 -3.55 -16.79 -3.25
N ARG A 203 -2.54 -16.92 -4.12
CA ARG A 203 -1.16 -17.23 -3.67
C ARG A 203 -0.55 -16.10 -2.87
N HIS A 204 -0.87 -14.85 -3.19
CA HIS A 204 -0.40 -13.70 -2.43
C HIS A 204 -1.02 -13.69 -1.03
N GLU A 205 -2.33 -13.88 -0.92
CA GLU A 205 -3.04 -14.02 0.36
C GLU A 205 -2.46 -15.14 1.22
N ASP A 206 -2.21 -16.32 0.63
CA ASP A 206 -1.58 -17.44 1.35
C ASP A 206 -0.19 -17.08 1.89
N ARG A 207 0.60 -16.28 1.15
CA ARG A 207 1.89 -15.78 1.63
C ARG A 207 1.70 -14.74 2.73
N MET A 208 0.72 -13.85 2.61
CA MET A 208 0.44 -12.82 3.61
C MET A 208 -0.05 -13.44 4.92
N LYS A 209 -0.87 -14.50 4.89
CA LYS A 209 -1.31 -15.25 6.08
C LYS A 209 -0.17 -15.91 6.87
N LYS A 210 0.99 -16.16 6.22
CA LYS A 210 2.19 -16.69 6.90
C LYS A 210 2.97 -15.61 7.65
N ARG A 211 2.73 -14.33 7.38
CA ARG A 211 3.38 -13.22 8.09
C ARG A 211 2.70 -13.01 9.44
N ASN A 212 3.47 -12.49 10.40
CA ASN A 212 2.84 -11.95 11.60
C ASN A 212 2.14 -10.64 11.27
N GLY A 213 1.01 -10.38 11.94
CA GLY A 213 0.25 -9.15 11.73
C GLY A 213 1.02 -7.92 12.19
N MET A 214 0.63 -6.75 11.68
CA MET A 214 1.13 -5.44 12.14
C MET A 214 0.46 -5.01 13.45
N LYS A 215 0.44 -5.90 14.44
CA LYS A 215 -0.11 -5.68 15.76
C LYS A 215 0.83 -6.27 16.81
N LEU A 216 1.14 -5.46 17.80
CA LEU A 216 1.91 -5.90 18.97
C LEU A 216 0.94 -6.41 20.03
N TYR A 217 1.37 -7.49 20.68
CA TYR A 217 0.70 -8.14 21.79
C TYR A 217 1.67 -8.22 22.95
N HIS A 218 1.17 -7.85 24.12
CA HIS A 218 1.86 -8.06 25.37
C HIS A 218 1.86 -9.56 25.71
N ARG A 219 3.03 -10.15 25.97
CA ARG A 219 3.22 -11.57 26.23
C ARG A 219 4.28 -11.80 27.31
N SER A 220 4.19 -12.93 28.01
CA SER A 220 5.18 -13.39 28.99
C SER A 220 5.97 -14.58 28.44
N CYS A 221 7.22 -14.73 28.88
CA CYS A 221 8.09 -15.84 28.51
C CYS A 221 7.47 -17.17 28.94
N MET A 222 7.42 -18.16 28.04
CA MET A 222 6.83 -19.47 28.29
C MET A 222 7.82 -20.50 28.83
N LYS A 223 9.05 -20.08 29.20
CA LYS A 223 10.03 -20.96 29.84
C LYS A 223 9.73 -21.07 31.33
N GLU A 224 9.68 -22.29 31.85
CA GLU A 224 9.48 -22.53 33.29
C GLU A 224 10.50 -21.75 34.14
N GLY A 225 10.00 -21.01 35.13
CA GLY A 225 10.83 -20.19 36.03
C GLY A 225 11.28 -18.84 35.46
N CYS A 226 10.80 -18.43 34.29
CA CYS A 226 11.07 -17.10 33.74
C CYS A 226 9.85 -16.17 33.88
N GLU A 227 10.04 -15.02 34.51
CA GLU A 227 8.98 -14.01 34.73
C GLU A 227 9.07 -12.82 33.72
N ASN A 228 9.88 -12.95 32.67
CA ASN A 228 10.11 -11.85 31.74
C ASN A 228 8.90 -11.61 30.82
N GLU A 229 8.54 -10.35 30.60
CA GLU A 229 7.46 -9.92 29.71
C GLU A 229 7.98 -9.02 28.58
N PHE A 230 7.29 -9.01 27.44
CA PHE A 230 7.70 -8.27 26.25
C PHE A 230 6.55 -8.09 25.25
N GLU A 231 6.72 -7.14 24.34
CA GLU A 231 5.83 -6.94 23.19
C GLU A 231 6.28 -7.81 22.02
N THR A 232 5.33 -8.46 21.36
CA THR A 232 5.62 -9.34 20.23
C THR A 232 4.50 -9.35 19.20
N THR A 233 4.82 -9.77 17.98
CA THR A 233 3.85 -9.86 16.88
C THR A 233 3.09 -11.19 16.86
N TYR A 234 3.40 -12.09 17.78
CA TYR A 234 2.73 -13.38 17.93
C TYR A 234 1.46 -13.22 18.77
N SER A 235 0.31 -13.49 18.15
CA SER A 235 -1.00 -13.45 18.83
C SER A 235 -1.07 -14.49 19.94
N PRO A 236 -1.78 -14.21 21.06
CA PRO A 236 -2.10 -15.20 22.07
C PRO A 236 -2.84 -16.44 21.57
N ASP A 237 -3.55 -16.32 20.44
CA ASP A 237 -4.30 -17.44 19.84
C ASP A 237 -3.40 -18.46 19.12
N LYS A 238 -2.12 -18.13 18.89
CA LYS A 238 -1.16 -19.05 18.28
C LYS A 238 -0.62 -20.02 19.34
N LEU A 239 -0.46 -21.28 18.94
CA LEU A 239 0.06 -22.36 19.78
C LEU A 239 1.60 -22.37 19.90
N ASP A 240 2.28 -21.40 19.29
CA ASP A 240 3.74 -21.31 19.30
C ASP A 240 4.24 -21.03 20.73
N ILE A 241 5.30 -21.74 21.14
CA ILE A 241 6.02 -21.46 22.38
C ILE A 241 6.90 -20.22 22.16
N ILE A 242 6.78 -19.23 23.04
CA ILE A 242 7.51 -17.98 22.93
C ILE A 242 8.44 -17.81 24.12
N TYR A 243 9.73 -17.67 23.84
CA TYR A 243 10.74 -17.36 24.83
C TYR A 243 11.20 -15.91 24.70
N CYS A 244 11.62 -15.33 25.83
CA CYS A 244 12.41 -14.11 25.79
C CYS A 244 13.77 -14.40 25.12
N GLU A 245 14.46 -13.34 24.67
CA GLU A 245 15.73 -13.47 23.96
C GLU A 245 16.75 -14.34 24.72
N SER A 246 16.88 -14.15 26.03
CA SER A 246 17.84 -14.88 26.86
C SER A 246 17.48 -16.37 27.05
N CYS A 247 16.19 -16.71 27.16
CA CYS A 247 15.73 -18.09 27.24
C CYS A 247 15.83 -18.81 25.89
N TYR A 248 15.53 -18.11 24.79
CA TYR A 248 15.67 -18.65 23.44
C TYR A 248 17.13 -19.02 23.12
N GLN A 249 18.07 -18.13 23.44
CA GLN A 249 19.50 -18.36 23.19
C GLN A 249 20.01 -19.60 23.93
N LYS A 250 19.57 -19.83 25.18
CA LYS A 250 19.96 -21.02 25.97
C LYS A 250 19.37 -22.34 25.48
N GLU A 251 18.28 -22.30 24.71
CA GLU A 251 17.61 -23.50 24.21
C GLU A 251 18.20 -23.95 22.86
N ILE A 252 18.63 -22.97 22.05
CA ILE A 252 19.11 -23.19 20.68
C ILE A 252 20.64 -23.32 20.60
N TYR A 253 21.38 -22.73 21.55
CA TYR A 253 22.84 -22.78 21.65
C TYR A 253 23.27 -23.47 22.95
#